data_AF-A0A166NFA7-F1
#
_entry.id   AF-A0A166NFA7-F1
#
_cell.length_a   1.000
_cell.length_b   1.000
_cell.length_c   1.000
_cell.angle_alpha   90.00
_cell.angle_beta   90.00
_cell.angle_gamma   90.00
#
_symmetry.space_group_name_H-M   'P 1'
#
loop_
_entity.id
_entity.type
_entity.pdbx_description
1 polymer ?
#
loop_
_entity_poly.entity_id
_entity_poly.type
_entity_poly.pdbx_seq_one_letter_code
_entity_poly.pdbx_strand_id
1 'polypeptide(L)' 'MPFTIQNELKTRDDLAKFLRSLLDPLAQHTSPGGALLTLGATGTHYDERAAQLEGFSRPLWGLGSLLAGGGTYDG' A
#
# COMPACT_ATOMS: atom_id res chain seq x y z
N MET A 1 4.46 2.16 17.29
CA MET A 1 3.70 3.43 17.22
C MET A 1 2.38 3.11 16.53
N PRO A 2 1.20 3.41 17.10
CA PRO A 2 -0.06 3.12 16.42
C PRO A 2 -0.16 4.03 15.18
N PHE A 3 -0.37 3.42 14.03
CA PHE A 3 -0.79 4.09 12.81
C PHE A 3 -2.17 4.71 13.10
N THR A 4 -2.21 6.02 13.40
CA THR A 4 -3.46 6.77 13.47
C THR A 4 -3.46 7.75 12.31
N ILE A 5 -4.18 7.41 11.24
CA ILE A 5 -4.43 8.36 10.17
C ILE A 5 -5.49 9.35 10.65
N GLN A 6 -5.07 10.58 10.95
CA GLN A 6 -5.99 11.69 11.15
C GLN A 6 -6.48 12.17 9.79
N ASN A 7 -7.56 11.56 9.30
CA ASN A 7 -8.18 11.95 8.05
C ASN A 7 -9.70 11.74 8.12
N GLU A 8 -10.45 12.81 7.89
CA GLU A 8 -11.91 12.77 8.00
C GLU A 8 -12.61 12.13 6.80
N LEU A 9 -11.87 11.83 5.71
CA LEU A 9 -12.36 11.13 4.51
C LEU A 9 -13.63 11.76 3.90
N LYS A 10 -13.70 13.10 3.85
CA LYS A 10 -14.88 13.84 3.34
C LYS A 10 -14.79 14.14 1.85
N THR A 11 -13.59 14.29 1.33
CA THR A 11 -13.34 14.71 -0.05
C THR A 11 -12.50 13.69 -0.81
N ARG A 12 -12.47 13.82 -2.15
CA ARG A 12 -11.56 13.03 -2.99
C ARG A 12 -10.09 13.28 -2.62
N ASP A 13 -9.76 14.51 -2.24
CA ASP A 13 -8.40 14.88 -1.81
C ASP A 13 -8.04 14.21 -0.48
N ASP A 14 -8.98 14.15 0.45
CA ASP A 14 -8.82 13.39 1.69
C ASP A 14 -8.55 11.91 1.39
N LEU A 15 -9.31 11.28 0.50
CA LEU A 15 -9.09 9.89 0.13
C LEU A 15 -7.72 9.67 -0.53
N ALA A 16 -7.28 10.60 -1.39
CA ALA A 16 -5.96 10.52 -2.01
C ALA A 16 -4.82 10.65 -0.98
N LYS A 17 -4.97 11.54 0.00
CA LYS A 17 -4.03 11.68 1.14
C LYS A 17 -4.02 10.43 2.02
N PHE A 18 -5.19 9.84 2.28
CA PHE A 18 -5.30 8.57 3.01
C PHE A 18 -4.53 7.46 2.29
N LEU A 19 -4.75 7.32 0.99
CA LEU A 19 -4.10 6.30 0.19
C LEU A 19 -2.57 6.48 0.20
N ARG A 20 -2.06 7.70 0.01
CA ARG A 20 -0.62 8.00 0.13
C ARG A 20 -0.07 7.57 1.49
N SER A 21 -0.76 7.92 2.58
CA SER A 21 -0.33 7.54 3.94
C SER A 21 -0.29 6.03 4.19
N LEU A 22 -1.02 5.23 3.42
CA LEU A 22 -0.96 3.77 3.43
C LEU A 22 0.18 3.22 2.55
N LEU A 23 0.43 3.86 1.40
CA LEU A 23 1.39 3.39 0.40
C LEU A 23 2.84 3.77 0.75
N ASP A 24 3.09 4.98 1.25
CA ASP A 24 4.44 5.49 1.49
C ASP A 24 5.25 4.61 2.46
N PRO A 25 4.68 4.05 3.54
CA PRO A 25 5.40 3.14 4.42
C PRO A 25 5.81 1.82 3.73
N LEU A 26 5.15 1.41 2.64
CA LEU A 26 5.44 0.16 1.93
C LEU A 26 6.76 0.25 1.14
N ALA A 27 7.21 1.45 0.77
CA ALA A 27 8.45 1.65 0.04
C ALA A 27 9.65 0.99 0.74
N GLN A 28 9.72 1.07 2.08
CA GLN A 28 10.79 0.45 2.88
C GLN A 28 10.75 -1.09 2.92
N HIS A 29 9.62 -1.70 2.53
CA HIS A 29 9.36 -3.14 2.59
C HIS A 29 9.39 -3.81 1.21
N THR A 30 9.64 -3.04 0.17
CA THR A 30 9.61 -3.51 -1.21
C THR A 30 10.95 -4.20 -1.55
N SER A 31 10.88 -5.36 -2.20
CA SER A 31 12.06 -6.13 -2.60
C SER A 31 12.89 -5.38 -3.66
N PRO A 32 14.19 -5.70 -3.81
CA PRO A 32 14.95 -5.29 -4.99
C PRO A 32 14.19 -5.71 -6.26
N GLY A 33 13.91 -4.75 -7.15
CA GLY A 33 13.12 -4.98 -8.37
C GLY A 33 11.60 -4.80 -8.22
N GLY A 34 11.08 -4.45 -7.05
CA GLY A 34 9.71 -3.95 -6.89
C GLY A 34 8.58 -4.99 -6.87
N ALA A 35 8.88 -6.28 -7.09
CA ALA A 35 7.86 -7.29 -7.35
C ALA A 35 7.26 -7.94 -6.09
N LEU A 36 7.89 -7.78 -4.91
CA LEU A 36 7.51 -8.46 -3.68
C LEU A 36 7.52 -7.47 -2.50
N LEU A 37 6.58 -7.64 -1.57
CA LEU A 37 6.44 -6.79 -0.38
C LEU A 37 6.57 -7.63 0.88
N THR A 38 7.60 -7.37 1.69
CA THR A 38 7.88 -8.11 2.94
C THR A 38 7.46 -7.29 4.15
N LEU A 39 6.24 -7.52 4.62
CA LEU A 39 5.63 -6.78 5.75
C LEU A 39 5.83 -7.45 7.12
N GLY A 40 6.64 -8.52 7.17
CA GLY A 40 6.98 -9.29 8.37
C GLY A 40 6.46 -10.74 8.34
N ALA A 41 6.98 -11.57 9.23
CA ALA A 41 6.58 -12.98 9.40
C ALA A 41 5.43 -13.09 10.42
N THR A 42 4.24 -12.64 10.04
CA THR A 42 3.03 -12.72 10.89
C THR A 42 2.07 -13.85 10.49
N GLY A 43 2.46 -14.71 9.54
CA GLY A 43 1.65 -15.81 9.03
C GLY A 43 1.99 -17.18 9.64
N THR A 44 0.97 -17.93 10.04
CA THR A 44 1.02 -19.37 10.30
C THR A 44 1.33 -20.13 9.00
N HIS A 45 2.53 -20.72 8.86
CA HIS A 45 2.92 -21.73 7.84
C HIS A 45 2.30 -21.64 6.42
N TYR A 46 2.11 -20.45 5.87
CA TYR A 46 1.77 -20.27 4.45
C TYR A 46 3.05 -20.00 3.64
N ASP A 47 3.01 -20.28 2.34
CA ASP A 47 4.12 -20.00 1.42
C ASP A 47 4.45 -18.50 1.46
N GLU A 48 5.63 -18.17 1.98
CA GLU A 48 6.09 -16.80 2.21
C GLU A 48 6.11 -15.98 0.91
N ARG A 49 6.37 -16.61 -0.25
CA ARG A 49 6.34 -15.92 -1.55
C ARG A 49 4.93 -15.55 -1.95
N ALA A 50 3.94 -16.41 -1.69
CA ALA A 50 2.55 -16.10 -1.94
C ALA A 50 2.11 -14.89 -1.09
N ALA A 51 2.45 -14.89 0.20
CA ALA A 51 2.15 -13.77 1.09
C ALA A 51 2.77 -12.44 0.60
N GLN A 52 4.02 -12.48 0.14
CA GLN A 52 4.70 -11.30 -0.41
C GLN A 52 4.07 -10.79 -1.72
N LEU A 53 3.66 -11.70 -2.60
CA LEU A 53 2.99 -11.35 -3.85
C LEU A 53 1.61 -10.74 -3.60
N GLU A 54 0.85 -11.31 -2.67
CA GLU A 54 -0.43 -10.70 -2.29
C GLU A 54 -0.24 -9.36 -1.56
N GLY A 55 0.85 -9.20 -0.80
CA GLY A 55 1.24 -7.91 -0.21
C GLY A 55 1.47 -6.85 -1.29
N PHE A 56 2.07 -7.24 -2.41
CA PHE A 56 2.28 -6.38 -3.57
C PHE A 56 1.00 -6.07 -4.37
N SER A 57 0.09 -7.02 -4.52
CA SER A 57 -1.12 -6.82 -5.33
C SER A 57 -2.17 -5.92 -4.66
N ARG A 58 -2.22 -5.88 -3.33
CA ARG A 58 -3.20 -5.09 -2.56
C ARG A 58 -3.14 -3.57 -2.83
N PRO A 59 -1.95 -2.93 -2.81
CA PRO A 59 -1.78 -1.53 -3.22
C PRO A 59 -2.34 -1.17 -4.61
N LEU A 60 -2.29 -2.11 -5.57
CA LEU A 60 -2.68 -1.84 -6.96
C LEU A 60 -4.15 -1.47 -7.11
N TRP A 61 -5.02 -1.97 -6.23
CA TRP A 61 -6.46 -1.62 -6.23
C TRP A 61 -6.68 -0.13 -5.94
N GLY A 62 -5.96 0.42 -4.96
CA GLY A 62 -6.02 1.84 -4.63
C GLY A 62 -5.31 2.70 -5.66
N LEU A 63 -4.09 2.29 -6.05
CA LEU A 63 -3.27 3.03 -7.02
C LEU A 63 -3.94 3.14 -8.38
N GLY A 64 -4.48 2.03 -8.90
CA GLY A 64 -5.21 2.04 -10.17
C GLY A 64 -6.42 2.97 -10.14
N SER A 65 -7.18 2.97 -9.04
CA SER A 65 -8.32 3.86 -8.86
C SER A 65 -7.91 5.35 -8.79
N LEU A 66 -6.81 5.66 -8.08
CA LEU A 66 -6.26 7.02 -7.99
C LEU A 66 -5.82 7.54 -9.37
N LEU A 67 -5.05 6.74 -10.11
CA LEU A 67 -4.53 7.10 -11.43
C LEU A 67 -5.65 7.24 -12.46
N ALA A 68 -6.63 6.32 -12.47
CA ALA A 68 -7.79 6.41 -13.36
C ALA A 68 -8.65 7.65 -13.07
N GLY A 69 -8.67 8.11 -11.81
CA GLY A 69 -9.33 9.35 -11.40
C GLY A 69 -8.56 10.64 -11.70
N GLY A 70 -7.43 10.56 -12.40
CA GLY A 70 -6.56 11.70 -12.72
C GLY A 70 -5.66 12.16 -11.58
N GLY A 71 -5.57 11.37 -10.50
CA GLY A 71 -4.59 11.58 -9.44
C GLY A 71 -3.20 11.11 -9.85
N THR A 72 -2.18 11.60 -9.14
CA THR A 72 -0.79 11.15 -9.31
C THR A 72 -0.30 10.45 -8.04
N TYR A 73 0.70 9.59 -8.18
CA TYR A 73 1.43 8.98 -7.07
C TYR A 73 2.90 8.90 -7.45
N ASP A 74 3.76 9.47 -6.61
CA ASP A 74 5.17 9.67 -6.95
C ASP A 74 6.03 8.44 -6.63
N GLY A 75 5.55 7.55 -5.74
CA GLY A 75 6.16 6.25 -5.45
C GLY A 75 7.53 6.34 -4.80
#